data_AF-A0A945XL80-F1
#
_entry.id   AF-A0A945XL80-F1
#
_cell.length_a   1.000
_cell.length_b   1.000
_cell.length_c   1.000
_cell.angle_alpha   90.00
_cell.angle_beta   90.00
_cell.angle_gamma   90.00
#
_symmetry.space_group_name_H-M   'P 1'
#
loop_
_entity.id
_entity.type
_entity.pdbx_description
1 polymer ?
#
loop_
_entity_poly.entity_id
_entity_poly.type
_entity_poly.pdbx_seq_one_letter_code
_entity_poly.pdbx_strand_id
1 'polypeptide(L)'
;MNDALNIIDDLFDWAQTQYPSLFPTEAETSIYQEYQYRYYPTTDLYVGIANEQVYLLGTEQTDGEITPVGTLTYYLSLAGLPTENINPTSTPFEYAPVDLSKVEYILPMGGMIGNHITPIDHQYYITPDFGDSEAIQVDVYSPANGQVTSLQHMGNFDMDDYRIVIEHSNQLSSVYIHVDHLSDKLMTVAPSDGQYTSTNIGVTAGEIIGAYSGSVDYNIIDTDITLTGFIEPSSYTAEPWKTHTPDPFTYFTDTIQNSLIDKSLRTTEPTGGKIDHDINGRVVGNWFLEGSNGYAGLNQSNYWIGHLTFAYDYIVPDHIIASFGDYNGEPRQFGIKGNAPDPADISTSTGIIEYELVDYDYYIEGNHWDRSSLAKGMTMKNGESHYGVVLLQLVEDQKLKMELFYNQAASSVDGFTDQALYYVR
;
A
#
# COMPACT_ATOMS: atom_id res chain seq x y z
N MET A 1 -2.76 23.13 9.82
CA MET A 1 -3.62 23.53 8.68
C MET A 1 -3.11 24.87 8.20
N ASN A 2 -2.88 25.03 6.89
CA ASN A 2 -2.14 26.11 6.19
C ASN A 2 -0.63 25.90 6.05
N ASP A 3 -0.21 24.93 5.23
CA ASP A 3 1.02 25.03 4.43
C ASP A 3 1.16 23.90 3.37
N ALA A 4 0.03 23.33 2.91
CA ALA A 4 -0.02 22.89 1.53
C ALA A 4 -0.24 24.18 0.73
N LEU A 5 0.84 24.79 0.23
CA LEU A 5 0.71 25.82 -0.81
C LEU A 5 -0.21 25.25 -1.89
N ASN A 6 -1.28 25.97 -2.21
CA ASN A 6 -2.22 25.54 -3.24
C ASN A 6 -1.51 25.63 -4.59
N ILE A 7 -0.90 24.54 -5.04
CA ILE A 7 -0.10 24.47 -6.26
C ILE A 7 -0.86 24.93 -7.52
N ILE A 8 -2.19 24.88 -7.48
CA ILE A 8 -3.08 25.41 -8.53
C ILE A 8 -3.08 26.93 -8.52
N ASP A 9 -3.14 27.56 -7.33
CA ASP A 9 -2.99 29.01 -7.21
C ASP A 9 -1.62 29.47 -7.69
N ASP A 10 -0.55 28.76 -7.30
CA ASP A 10 0.81 29.06 -7.75
C ASP A 10 0.95 28.93 -9.29
N LEU A 11 0.29 27.94 -9.89
CA LEU A 11 0.28 27.77 -11.34
C LEU A 11 -0.50 28.89 -12.04
N PHE A 12 -1.64 29.31 -11.49
CA PHE A 12 -2.39 30.45 -12.04
C PHE A 12 -1.64 31.77 -11.88
N ASP A 13 -0.95 31.98 -10.77
CA ASP A 13 -0.08 33.14 -10.54
C ASP A 13 1.10 33.14 -11.52
N TRP A 14 1.69 31.98 -11.78
CA TRP A 14 2.69 31.81 -12.82
C TRP A 14 2.12 32.16 -14.21
N ALA A 15 0.93 31.67 -14.55
CA ALA A 15 0.30 31.95 -15.83
C ALA A 15 0.03 33.45 -16.02
N GLN A 16 -0.43 34.14 -14.96
CA GLN A 16 -0.57 35.61 -14.96
C GLN A 16 0.74 36.34 -15.21
N THR A 17 1.82 35.85 -14.61
CA THR A 17 3.14 36.45 -14.78
C THR A 17 3.70 36.22 -16.19
N GLN A 18 3.51 35.03 -16.75
CA GLN A 18 4.05 34.67 -18.08
C GLN A 18 3.20 35.18 -19.25
N TYR A 19 1.88 35.24 -19.08
CA TYR A 19 0.93 35.62 -20.12
C TYR A 19 0.02 36.79 -19.70
N PRO A 20 0.60 37.96 -19.34
CA PRO A 20 -0.18 39.09 -18.84
C PRO A 20 -1.12 39.69 -19.88
N SER A 21 -0.94 39.42 -21.17
CA SER A 21 -1.90 39.81 -22.21
C SER A 21 -3.18 38.98 -22.19
N LEU A 22 -3.13 37.77 -21.65
CA LEU A 22 -4.28 36.86 -21.51
C LEU A 22 -4.88 36.94 -20.11
N PHE A 23 -4.03 37.15 -19.08
CA PHE A 23 -4.41 37.12 -17.67
C PHE A 23 -3.91 38.41 -16.96
N PRO A 24 -4.50 39.58 -17.26
CA PRO A 24 -3.91 40.90 -16.98
C PRO A 24 -4.07 41.42 -15.54
N THR A 25 -4.94 40.82 -14.73
CA THR A 25 -5.29 41.29 -13.38
C THR A 25 -5.33 40.13 -12.42
N GLU A 26 -5.06 40.38 -11.14
CA GLU A 26 -5.27 39.39 -10.09
C GLU A 26 -6.74 38.92 -10.08
N ALA A 27 -6.92 37.60 -10.00
CA ALA A 27 -8.22 36.95 -9.98
C ALA A 27 -8.21 35.89 -8.88
N GLU A 28 -9.33 35.73 -8.19
CA GLU A 28 -9.48 34.71 -7.15
C GLU A 28 -9.84 33.37 -7.78
N THR A 29 -9.24 32.29 -7.28
CA THR A 29 -9.60 30.93 -7.68
C THR A 29 -10.97 30.57 -7.16
N SER A 30 -11.82 30.06 -8.05
CA SER A 30 -13.16 29.57 -7.76
C SER A 30 -13.30 28.12 -8.20
N ILE A 31 -14.32 27.44 -7.69
CA ILE A 31 -14.65 26.05 -8.06
C ILE A 31 -16.04 26.01 -8.66
N TYR A 32 -16.18 25.36 -9.80
CA TYR A 32 -17.47 25.05 -10.42
C TYR A 32 -17.43 23.65 -11.04
N GLN A 33 -18.26 22.75 -10.51
CA GLN A 33 -18.21 21.32 -10.84
C GLN A 33 -16.78 20.76 -10.64
N GLU A 34 -16.23 20.06 -11.63
CA GLU A 34 -14.87 19.50 -11.60
C GLU A 34 -13.75 20.54 -11.82
N TYR A 35 -14.09 21.79 -12.16
CA TYR A 35 -13.11 22.82 -12.52
C TYR A 35 -12.72 23.69 -11.34
N GLN A 36 -11.42 23.76 -11.06
CA GLN A 36 -10.82 24.90 -10.35
C GLN A 36 -10.37 25.93 -11.38
N TYR A 37 -10.82 27.18 -11.27
CA TYR A 37 -10.61 28.16 -12.33
C TYR A 37 -10.45 29.59 -11.83
N ARG A 38 -9.85 30.44 -12.67
CA ARG A 38 -9.88 31.90 -12.55
C ARG A 38 -10.51 32.51 -13.81
N TYR A 39 -11.30 33.55 -13.61
CA TYR A 39 -11.88 34.35 -14.69
C TYR A 39 -11.25 35.73 -14.73
N TYR A 40 -10.87 36.17 -15.93
CA TYR A 40 -10.26 37.48 -16.19
C TYR A 40 -11.23 38.34 -17.02
N PRO A 41 -12.03 39.23 -16.38
CA PRO A 41 -13.08 39.97 -17.08
C PRO A 41 -12.57 40.88 -18.20
N THR A 42 -11.33 41.35 -18.10
CA THR A 42 -10.73 42.26 -19.09
C THR A 42 -10.51 41.60 -20.45
N THR A 43 -10.17 40.31 -20.43
CA THR A 43 -9.90 39.49 -21.63
C THR A 43 -11.03 38.51 -21.95
N ASP A 44 -12.07 38.49 -21.11
CA ASP A 44 -13.16 37.53 -21.17
C ASP A 44 -12.67 36.08 -21.27
N LEU A 45 -11.68 35.75 -20.44
CA LEU A 45 -11.00 34.46 -20.50
C LEU A 45 -11.02 33.77 -19.14
N TYR A 46 -11.38 32.49 -19.17
CA TYR A 46 -11.22 31.55 -18.07
C TYR A 46 -9.96 30.73 -18.31
N VAL A 47 -9.20 30.49 -17.25
CA VAL A 47 -8.24 29.39 -17.17
C VAL A 47 -8.74 28.44 -16.10
N GLY A 48 -8.80 27.16 -16.42
CA GLY A 48 -9.33 26.14 -15.51
C GLY A 48 -8.52 24.86 -15.57
N ILE A 49 -8.57 24.12 -14.47
CA ILE A 49 -7.96 22.80 -14.33
C ILE A 49 -9.06 21.82 -13.95
N ALA A 50 -9.15 20.73 -14.69
CA ALA A 50 -9.96 19.56 -14.38
C ALA A 50 -9.28 18.33 -15.01
N ASN A 51 -9.45 17.14 -14.42
CA ASN A 51 -9.01 15.88 -15.02
C ASN A 51 -7.57 15.92 -15.58
N GLU A 52 -6.62 16.46 -14.80
CA GLU A 52 -5.20 16.63 -15.16
C GLU A 52 -4.92 17.47 -16.42
N GLN A 53 -5.88 18.27 -16.85
CA GLN A 53 -5.83 19.02 -18.08
C GLN A 53 -6.09 20.50 -17.77
N VAL A 54 -5.28 21.37 -18.38
CA VAL A 54 -5.51 22.81 -18.37
C VAL A 54 -6.41 23.14 -19.56
N TYR A 55 -7.44 23.92 -19.28
CA TYR A 55 -8.43 24.39 -20.23
C TYR A 55 -8.46 25.91 -20.28
N LEU A 56 -8.80 26.43 -21.45
CA LEU A 56 -9.23 27.81 -21.64
C LEU A 56 -10.68 27.85 -22.10
N LEU A 57 -11.40 28.90 -21.68
CA LEU A 57 -12.72 29.22 -22.19
C LEU A 57 -12.80 30.74 -22.35
N GLY A 58 -12.95 31.23 -23.57
CA GLY A 58 -13.08 32.65 -23.86
C GLY A 58 -13.63 32.91 -25.26
N THR A 59 -14.30 34.04 -25.43
CA THR A 59 -14.98 34.37 -26.68
C THR A 59 -14.03 34.61 -27.85
N GLU A 60 -12.82 35.12 -27.61
CA GLU A 60 -11.83 35.38 -28.66
C GLU A 60 -10.81 34.25 -28.86
N GLN A 61 -10.38 33.58 -27.78
CA GLN A 61 -9.27 32.61 -27.82
C GLN A 61 -9.75 31.19 -28.12
N THR A 62 -10.99 30.86 -27.75
CA THR A 62 -11.53 29.50 -27.87
C THR A 62 -12.92 29.47 -28.50
N ASP A 63 -13.35 30.56 -29.14
CA ASP A 63 -14.67 30.70 -29.76
C ASP A 63 -15.85 30.37 -28.81
N GLY A 64 -15.66 30.60 -27.50
CA GLY A 64 -16.66 30.29 -26.47
C GLY A 64 -16.76 28.81 -26.09
N GLU A 65 -15.83 27.97 -26.53
CA GLU A 65 -15.78 26.53 -26.21
C GLU A 65 -14.71 26.25 -25.14
N ILE A 66 -14.95 25.24 -24.30
CA ILE A 66 -13.94 24.74 -23.36
C ILE A 66 -12.88 23.99 -24.16
N THR A 67 -11.68 24.57 -24.26
CA THR A 67 -10.61 24.05 -25.11
C THR A 67 -9.43 23.59 -24.26
N PRO A 68 -9.01 22.31 -24.37
CA PRO A 68 -7.81 21.81 -23.69
C PRO A 68 -6.56 22.42 -24.32
N VAL A 69 -5.64 22.93 -23.50
CA VAL A 69 -4.40 23.59 -23.96
C VAL A 69 -3.10 22.86 -23.58
N GLY A 70 -3.17 21.93 -22.63
CA GLY A 70 -2.07 21.03 -22.27
C GLY A 70 -2.28 20.39 -20.89
N THR A 71 -1.56 19.32 -20.60
CA THR A 71 -1.68 18.60 -19.31
C THR A 71 -1.20 19.47 -18.15
N LEU A 72 -1.77 19.26 -16.97
CA LEU A 72 -1.36 19.90 -15.72
C LEU A 72 0.14 19.70 -15.44
N THR A 73 0.63 18.46 -15.56
CA THR A 73 2.05 18.12 -15.34
C THR A 73 2.99 18.89 -16.27
N TYR A 74 2.63 19.03 -17.55
CA TYR A 74 3.40 19.85 -18.50
C TYR A 74 3.53 21.30 -18.01
N TYR A 75 2.43 21.92 -17.58
CA TYR A 75 2.45 23.30 -17.14
C TYR A 75 3.10 23.50 -15.77
N LEU A 76 2.98 22.55 -14.84
CA LEU A 76 3.72 22.57 -13.57
C LEU A 76 5.22 22.44 -13.79
N SER A 77 5.65 21.53 -14.67
CA SER A 77 7.04 21.40 -15.10
C SER A 77 7.56 22.69 -15.75
N LEU A 78 6.76 23.28 -16.63
CA LEU A 78 7.08 24.54 -17.30
C LEU A 78 7.16 25.72 -16.31
N ALA A 79 6.37 25.68 -15.24
CA ALA A 79 6.37 26.66 -14.17
C ALA A 79 7.48 26.45 -13.12
N GLY A 80 8.20 25.33 -13.16
CA GLY A 80 9.17 24.96 -12.12
C GLY A 80 8.52 24.62 -10.78
N LEU A 81 7.25 24.23 -10.79
CA LEU A 81 6.48 23.81 -9.62
C LEU A 81 6.64 22.30 -9.38
N PRO A 82 6.49 21.81 -8.13
CA PRO A 82 6.59 20.38 -7.83
C PRO A 82 5.64 19.55 -8.69
N THR A 83 6.14 18.46 -9.27
CA THR A 83 5.34 17.48 -10.03
C THR A 83 5.09 16.19 -9.25
N GLU A 84 5.78 16.02 -8.13
CA GLU A 84 5.51 14.98 -7.14
C GLU A 84 4.38 15.47 -6.22
N ASN A 85 3.35 14.64 -6.03
CA ASN A 85 2.06 14.91 -5.36
C ASN A 85 0.91 15.46 -6.25
N ILE A 86 1.02 15.37 -7.59
CA ILE A 86 -0.21 15.36 -8.40
C ILE A 86 -0.74 13.94 -8.35
N ASN A 87 -1.72 13.68 -7.47
CA ASN A 87 -2.39 12.39 -7.46
C ASN A 87 -2.94 12.11 -8.86
N PRO A 88 -2.63 10.94 -9.45
CA PRO A 88 -3.17 10.55 -10.72
C PRO A 88 -4.68 10.35 -10.59
N THR A 89 -5.40 10.87 -11.58
CA THR A 89 -6.80 10.64 -11.95
C THR A 89 -7.89 11.28 -11.09
N SER A 90 -8.64 12.18 -11.71
CA SER A 90 -10.01 12.48 -11.33
C SER A 90 -10.92 11.26 -11.55
N THR A 91 -10.98 10.36 -10.58
CA THR A 91 -12.25 10.05 -9.91
C THR A 91 -11.87 9.49 -8.54
N PRO A 92 -11.89 10.30 -7.46
CA PRO A 92 -11.74 9.73 -6.14
C PRO A 92 -12.80 8.63 -6.00
N PHE A 93 -12.40 7.45 -5.58
CA PHE A 93 -13.33 6.38 -5.25
C PHE A 93 -14.46 6.96 -4.38
N GLU A 94 -15.66 7.00 -4.96
CA GLU A 94 -16.84 7.69 -4.45
C GLU A 94 -17.64 6.80 -3.50
N TYR A 95 -17.17 5.56 -3.30
CA TYR A 95 -17.76 4.60 -2.40
C TYR A 95 -16.70 3.83 -1.63
N ALA A 96 -16.95 3.53 -0.36
CA ALA A 96 -16.07 2.66 0.43
C ALA A 96 -16.06 1.23 -0.15
N PRO A 97 -14.97 0.47 -0.05
CA PRO A 97 -14.90 -0.85 -0.68
C PRO A 97 -15.83 -1.88 -0.03
N VAL A 98 -16.31 -1.60 1.21
CA VAL A 98 -17.19 -2.46 1.99
C VAL A 98 -18.14 -1.63 2.88
N ASP A 99 -19.14 -2.28 3.49
CA ASP A 99 -20.01 -1.63 4.49
C ASP A 99 -19.26 -1.38 5.80
N LEU A 100 -18.64 -0.20 5.90
CA LEU A 100 -17.84 0.22 7.06
C LEU A 100 -18.63 0.25 8.38
N SER A 101 -19.97 0.25 8.34
CA SER A 101 -20.78 0.21 9.56
C SER A 101 -20.72 -1.15 10.26
N LYS A 102 -20.32 -2.20 9.54
CA LYS A 102 -20.16 -3.58 10.03
C LYS A 102 -18.71 -4.03 10.18
N VAL A 103 -17.76 -3.14 9.88
CA VAL A 103 -16.31 -3.37 10.06
C VAL A 103 -15.93 -2.92 11.46
N GLU A 104 -15.18 -3.73 12.21
CA GLU A 104 -14.63 -3.34 13.52
C GLU A 104 -13.41 -2.43 13.32
N TYR A 105 -12.38 -2.93 12.64
CA TYR A 105 -11.17 -2.19 12.30
C TYR A 105 -10.56 -2.65 10.96
N ILE A 106 -9.62 -1.84 10.45
CA ILE A 106 -8.81 -2.14 9.28
C ILE A 106 -7.36 -2.37 9.73
N LEU A 107 -6.78 -3.51 9.36
CA LEU A 107 -5.34 -3.70 9.40
C LEU A 107 -4.72 -3.03 8.16
N PRO A 108 -3.77 -2.10 8.32
CA PRO A 108 -3.12 -1.47 7.18
C PRO A 108 -2.22 -2.46 6.45
N MET A 109 -1.81 -2.11 5.23
CA MET A 109 -0.77 -2.85 4.50
C MET A 109 0.54 -2.86 5.28
N GLY A 110 1.39 -3.82 4.95
CA GLY A 110 2.77 -3.90 5.41
C GLY A 110 3.02 -4.94 6.50
N GLY A 111 1.98 -5.64 6.94
CA GLY A 111 2.12 -6.71 7.92
C GLY A 111 3.08 -7.79 7.42
N MET A 112 3.87 -8.37 8.33
CA MET A 112 4.66 -9.57 8.09
C MET A 112 4.06 -10.66 8.98
N ILE A 113 3.28 -11.58 8.39
CA ILE A 113 2.42 -12.50 9.16
C ILE A 113 2.51 -13.90 8.56
N GLY A 114 2.92 -14.87 9.37
CA GLY A 114 2.98 -16.27 8.95
C GLY A 114 3.93 -16.43 7.76
N ASN A 115 3.42 -16.98 6.66
CA ASN A 115 4.18 -17.17 5.41
C ASN A 115 4.33 -15.90 4.56
N HIS A 116 3.64 -14.81 4.88
CA HIS A 116 3.90 -13.49 4.29
C HIS A 116 5.13 -12.88 4.96
N ILE A 117 6.31 -13.24 4.46
CA ILE A 117 7.58 -12.81 5.04
C ILE A 117 7.89 -11.35 4.72
N THR A 118 7.63 -10.95 3.48
CA THR A 118 7.69 -9.55 3.05
C THR A 118 6.41 -8.82 3.48
N PRO A 119 6.44 -7.49 3.61
CA PRO A 119 5.26 -6.68 3.88
C PRO A 119 4.08 -7.01 2.95
N ILE A 120 2.91 -7.31 3.53
CA ILE A 120 1.67 -7.66 2.83
C ILE A 120 1.13 -6.46 2.03
N ASP A 121 0.78 -6.67 0.76
CA ASP A 121 0.32 -5.70 -0.23
C ASP A 121 -1.19 -5.45 -0.23
N HIS A 122 -1.89 -5.89 0.81
CA HIS A 122 -3.30 -5.62 1.01
C HIS A 122 -3.64 -5.31 2.47
N GLN A 123 -4.75 -4.61 2.63
CA GLN A 123 -5.36 -4.32 3.91
C GLN A 123 -6.31 -5.46 4.29
N TYR A 124 -6.60 -5.61 5.57
CA TYR A 124 -7.64 -6.52 6.05
C TYR A 124 -8.77 -5.72 6.70
N TYR A 125 -10.00 -5.93 6.23
CA TYR A 125 -11.19 -5.32 6.81
C TYR A 125 -11.86 -6.37 7.71
N ILE A 126 -11.79 -6.17 9.03
CA ILE A 126 -12.13 -7.20 10.01
C ILE A 126 -13.53 -6.98 10.57
N THR A 127 -14.34 -8.05 10.65
CA THR A 127 -15.65 -8.02 11.32
C THR A 127 -15.51 -8.15 12.84
N PRO A 128 -16.46 -7.61 13.64
CA PRO A 128 -16.41 -7.70 15.10
C PRO A 128 -16.42 -9.13 15.68
N ASP A 129 -16.83 -10.12 14.89
CA ASP A 129 -16.95 -11.53 15.28
C ASP A 129 -15.95 -12.45 14.56
N PHE A 130 -14.90 -11.87 13.98
CA PHE A 130 -13.79 -12.59 13.35
C PHE A 130 -13.14 -13.58 14.33
N GLY A 131 -12.93 -14.82 13.90
CA GLY A 131 -12.38 -15.89 14.71
C GLY A 131 -13.33 -16.47 15.78
N ASP A 132 -14.59 -16.03 15.84
CA ASP A 132 -15.64 -16.61 16.70
C ASP A 132 -16.76 -17.24 15.86
N SER A 133 -17.90 -16.56 15.71
CA SER A 133 -19.03 -17.08 14.95
C SER A 133 -18.98 -16.77 13.46
N GLU A 134 -18.32 -15.67 13.08
CA GLU A 134 -18.26 -15.16 11.71
C GLU A 134 -19.64 -15.16 11.02
N ALA A 135 -20.66 -14.75 11.77
CA ALA A 135 -22.05 -14.68 11.34
C ALA A 135 -22.42 -13.31 10.76
N ILE A 136 -21.59 -12.29 10.97
CA ILE A 136 -21.76 -10.96 10.37
C ILE A 136 -21.32 -11.01 8.91
N GLN A 137 -22.28 -10.82 8.01
CA GLN A 137 -22.01 -10.59 6.60
C GLN A 137 -21.92 -9.10 6.27
N VAL A 138 -20.82 -8.73 5.62
CA VAL A 138 -20.51 -7.37 5.19
C VAL A 138 -20.55 -7.30 3.68
N ASP A 139 -21.35 -6.37 3.16
CA ASP A 139 -21.44 -6.16 1.71
C ASP A 139 -20.13 -5.58 1.18
N VAL A 140 -19.71 -6.07 0.03
CA VAL A 140 -18.57 -5.58 -0.76
C VAL A 140 -19.09 -4.77 -1.93
N TYR A 141 -18.51 -3.58 -2.13
CA TYR A 141 -18.95 -2.63 -3.14
C TYR A 141 -17.85 -2.31 -4.13
N SER A 142 -18.22 -2.04 -5.39
CA SER A 142 -17.29 -1.39 -6.32
C SER A 142 -17.04 0.06 -5.88
N PRO A 143 -15.78 0.49 -5.67
CA PRO A 143 -15.48 1.79 -5.08
C PRO A 143 -15.65 2.94 -6.09
N ALA A 144 -15.60 2.62 -7.39
CA ALA A 144 -15.88 3.50 -8.51
C ALA A 144 -16.56 2.71 -9.65
N ASN A 145 -16.91 3.41 -10.73
CA ASN A 145 -17.30 2.73 -11.97
C ASN A 145 -16.12 1.90 -12.50
N GLY A 146 -16.39 0.78 -13.14
CA GLY A 146 -15.33 -0.07 -13.68
C GLY A 146 -15.84 -1.33 -14.33
N GLN A 147 -14.91 -2.22 -14.66
CA GLN A 147 -15.18 -3.51 -15.25
C GLN A 147 -14.58 -4.59 -14.36
N VAL A 148 -15.37 -5.57 -13.93
CA VAL A 148 -14.83 -6.80 -13.36
C VAL A 148 -14.17 -7.55 -14.50
N THR A 149 -12.84 -7.71 -14.44
CA THR A 149 -12.04 -8.34 -15.50
C THR A 149 -11.53 -9.72 -15.13
N SER A 150 -11.42 -10.00 -13.84
CA SER A 150 -11.00 -11.31 -13.32
C SER A 150 -11.82 -11.72 -12.11
N LEU A 151 -12.28 -12.97 -12.14
CA LEU A 151 -12.83 -13.69 -11.00
C LEU A 151 -12.06 -14.99 -10.84
N GLN A 152 -11.60 -15.28 -9.64
CA GLN A 152 -10.97 -16.54 -9.29
C GLN A 152 -11.70 -17.13 -8.09
N HIS A 153 -12.05 -18.42 -8.16
CA HIS A 153 -12.44 -19.20 -6.99
C HIS A 153 -11.15 -19.83 -6.47
N MET A 154 -10.67 -19.37 -5.32
CA MET A 154 -9.32 -19.70 -4.84
C MET A 154 -9.19 -21.15 -4.38
N GLY A 155 -10.32 -21.76 -4.00
CA GLY A 155 -10.39 -23.09 -3.43
C GLY A 155 -9.59 -23.23 -2.12
N ASN A 156 -9.76 -24.39 -1.48
CA ASN A 156 -9.14 -24.78 -0.20
C ASN A 156 -9.85 -24.34 1.09
N PHE A 157 -11.06 -23.79 1.01
CA PHE A 157 -11.88 -23.51 2.20
C PHE A 157 -13.19 -24.29 2.14
N ASP A 158 -13.77 -24.55 3.32
CA ASP A 158 -15.11 -25.17 3.44
C ASP A 158 -16.23 -24.24 2.94
N MET A 159 -15.89 -22.97 2.72
CA MET A 159 -16.75 -21.91 2.19
C MET A 159 -16.23 -21.48 0.82
N ASP A 160 -17.12 -20.89 0.02
CA ASP A 160 -16.68 -20.23 -1.21
C ASP A 160 -15.70 -19.09 -0.87
N ASP A 161 -14.66 -18.92 -1.71
CA ASP A 161 -13.63 -17.91 -1.54
C ASP A 161 -13.24 -17.37 -2.91
N TYR A 162 -13.59 -16.11 -3.16
CA TYR A 162 -13.38 -15.45 -4.43
C TYR A 162 -12.39 -14.30 -4.32
N ARG A 163 -11.49 -14.25 -5.30
CA ARG A 163 -10.71 -13.07 -5.66
C ARG A 163 -11.37 -12.35 -6.84
N ILE A 164 -11.59 -11.04 -6.68
CA ILE A 164 -12.25 -10.17 -7.67
C ILE A 164 -11.27 -9.05 -8.06
N VAL A 165 -11.10 -8.80 -9.36
CA VAL A 165 -10.36 -7.64 -9.88
C VAL A 165 -11.31 -6.76 -10.66
N ILE A 166 -11.31 -5.47 -10.32
CA ILE A 166 -12.08 -4.43 -11.01
C ILE A 166 -11.12 -3.41 -11.62
N GLU A 167 -11.11 -3.29 -12.94
CA GLU A 167 -10.39 -2.23 -13.64
C GLU A 167 -11.27 -0.97 -13.72
N HIS A 168 -10.78 0.12 -13.15
CA HIS A 168 -11.43 1.44 -13.15
C HIS A 168 -10.93 2.31 -14.32
N SER A 169 -9.66 2.11 -14.69
CA SER A 169 -9.03 2.68 -15.87
C SER A 169 -8.03 1.68 -16.46
N ASN A 170 -7.27 2.08 -17.48
CA ASN A 170 -6.19 1.24 -18.03
C ASN A 170 -5.02 1.06 -17.05
N GLN A 171 -4.92 1.91 -16.02
CA GLN A 171 -3.80 1.94 -15.07
C GLN A 171 -4.22 1.61 -13.64
N LEU A 172 -5.49 1.81 -13.30
CA LEU A 172 -6.01 1.70 -11.94
C LEU A 172 -6.99 0.53 -11.81
N SER A 173 -6.74 -0.33 -10.83
CA SER A 173 -7.65 -1.42 -10.46
C SER A 173 -7.78 -1.56 -8.95
N SER A 174 -8.92 -2.08 -8.49
CA SER A 174 -9.13 -2.57 -7.14
C SER A 174 -9.18 -4.09 -7.12
N VAL A 175 -8.70 -4.68 -6.04
CA VAL A 175 -8.62 -6.13 -5.85
C VAL A 175 -9.22 -6.48 -4.50
N TYR A 176 -10.08 -7.49 -4.50
CA TYR A 176 -10.69 -8.09 -3.33
C TYR A 176 -10.30 -9.56 -3.24
N ILE A 177 -10.02 -10.06 -2.04
CA ILE A 177 -9.75 -11.48 -1.77
C ILE A 177 -10.54 -11.90 -0.52
N HIS A 178 -10.96 -13.17 -0.42
CA HIS A 178 -11.82 -13.66 0.66
C HIS A 178 -13.26 -13.11 0.60
N VAL A 179 -13.76 -12.85 -0.61
CA VAL A 179 -15.20 -12.64 -0.83
C VAL A 179 -15.89 -14.00 -0.82
N ASP A 180 -16.77 -14.27 0.14
CA ASP A 180 -17.37 -15.59 0.32
C ASP A 180 -18.73 -15.77 -0.38
N HIS A 181 -19.36 -14.67 -0.82
CA HIS A 181 -20.58 -14.69 -1.62
C HIS A 181 -20.48 -13.68 -2.77
N LEU A 182 -20.62 -14.14 -4.02
CA LEU A 182 -20.76 -13.24 -5.16
C LEU A 182 -22.19 -12.70 -5.29
N SER A 183 -22.33 -11.47 -5.79
CA SER A 183 -23.65 -10.95 -6.17
C SER A 183 -24.29 -11.78 -7.28
N ASP A 184 -25.62 -11.76 -7.40
CA ASP A 184 -26.36 -12.50 -8.45
C ASP A 184 -25.77 -12.27 -9.85
N LYS A 185 -25.30 -11.05 -10.12
CA LYS A 185 -24.69 -10.65 -11.38
C LYS A 185 -23.36 -11.38 -11.64
N LEU A 186 -22.46 -11.41 -10.65
CA LEU A 186 -21.16 -12.07 -10.78
C LEU A 186 -21.26 -13.59 -10.68
N MET A 187 -22.24 -14.11 -9.95
CA MET A 187 -22.51 -15.54 -9.84
C MET A 187 -22.79 -16.20 -11.21
N THR A 188 -23.31 -15.45 -12.18
CA THR A 188 -23.56 -15.96 -13.55
C THR A 188 -22.29 -16.37 -14.31
N VAL A 189 -21.12 -15.88 -13.86
CA VAL A 189 -19.81 -16.16 -14.47
C VAL A 189 -18.82 -16.75 -13.46
N ALA A 190 -19.30 -17.17 -12.27
CA ALA A 190 -18.48 -17.71 -11.22
C ALA A 190 -17.66 -18.91 -11.74
N PRO A 191 -16.32 -18.89 -11.59
CA PRO A 191 -15.51 -20.06 -11.92
C PRO A 191 -15.82 -21.22 -10.96
N SER A 192 -15.54 -22.45 -11.42
CA SER A 192 -15.53 -23.62 -10.53
C SER A 192 -14.40 -23.53 -9.50
N ASP A 193 -14.50 -24.31 -8.43
CA ASP A 193 -13.50 -24.40 -7.36
C ASP A 193 -12.06 -24.55 -7.90
N GLY A 194 -11.16 -23.68 -7.41
CA GLY A 194 -9.76 -23.60 -7.83
C GLY A 194 -9.53 -23.12 -9.27
N GLN A 195 -10.54 -22.58 -9.96
CA GLN A 195 -10.44 -22.06 -11.34
C GLN A 195 -10.57 -20.53 -11.39
N TYR A 196 -10.26 -19.98 -12.55
CA TYR A 196 -10.44 -18.56 -12.84
C TYR A 196 -11.26 -18.34 -14.12
N THR A 197 -11.94 -17.20 -14.17
CA THR A 197 -12.69 -16.70 -15.33
C THR A 197 -12.25 -15.28 -15.63
N SER A 198 -11.78 -15.03 -16.86
CA SER A 198 -11.68 -13.67 -17.39
C SER A 198 -13.05 -13.19 -17.86
N THR A 199 -13.41 -11.98 -17.48
CA THR A 199 -14.74 -11.41 -17.71
C THR A 199 -14.63 -9.94 -18.16
N ASN A 200 -15.76 -9.32 -18.47
CA ASN A 200 -15.85 -7.90 -18.80
C ASN A 200 -17.22 -7.37 -18.37
N ILE A 201 -17.53 -7.51 -17.08
CA ILE A 201 -18.81 -7.12 -16.51
C ILE A 201 -18.69 -5.72 -15.95
N GLY A 202 -19.42 -4.77 -16.54
CA GLY A 202 -19.43 -3.40 -16.03
C GLY A 202 -20.15 -3.28 -14.70
N VAL A 203 -19.60 -2.51 -13.78
CA VAL A 203 -20.13 -2.20 -12.44
C VAL A 203 -20.11 -0.69 -12.21
N THR A 204 -21.06 -0.19 -11.43
CA THR A 204 -21.09 1.22 -11.02
C THR A 204 -20.54 1.43 -9.62
N ALA A 205 -20.10 2.65 -9.29
CA ALA A 205 -19.74 3.01 -7.92
C ALA A 205 -20.88 2.68 -6.94
N GLY A 206 -20.56 2.03 -5.83
CA GLY A 206 -21.52 1.58 -4.82
C GLY A 206 -22.36 0.36 -5.21
N GLU A 207 -22.11 -0.26 -6.36
CA GLU A 207 -22.76 -1.53 -6.72
C GLU A 207 -22.24 -2.67 -5.82
N ILE A 208 -23.15 -3.44 -5.24
CA ILE A 208 -22.81 -4.65 -4.47
C ILE A 208 -22.26 -5.71 -5.44
N ILE A 209 -21.00 -6.08 -5.24
CA ILE A 209 -20.32 -7.12 -6.02
C ILE A 209 -20.28 -8.45 -5.29
N GLY A 210 -20.50 -8.44 -3.98
CA GLY A 210 -20.52 -9.64 -3.15
C GLY A 210 -20.67 -9.29 -1.67
N ALA A 211 -20.36 -10.26 -0.82
CA ALA A 211 -20.25 -10.11 0.62
C ALA A 211 -19.12 -10.99 1.16
N TYR A 212 -18.67 -10.70 2.37
CA TYR A 212 -17.72 -11.51 3.12
C TYR A 212 -18.14 -11.64 4.59
N SER A 213 -17.60 -12.66 5.25
CA SER A 213 -17.67 -12.88 6.69
C SER A 213 -16.24 -12.94 7.25
N GLY A 214 -16.04 -12.51 8.50
CA GLY A 214 -14.74 -12.55 9.15
C GLY A 214 -13.75 -11.48 8.68
N SER A 215 -13.18 -11.64 7.48
CA SER A 215 -12.26 -10.66 6.89
C SER A 215 -12.26 -10.68 5.37
N VAL A 216 -12.10 -9.52 4.74
CA VAL A 216 -11.78 -9.40 3.30
C VAL A 216 -10.49 -8.63 3.12
N ASP A 217 -9.71 -9.05 2.13
CA ASP A 217 -8.52 -8.34 1.72
C ASP A 217 -8.87 -7.30 0.67
N TYR A 218 -8.25 -6.13 0.77
CA TYR A 218 -8.45 -5.07 -0.20
C TYR A 218 -7.14 -4.34 -0.50
N ASN A 219 -6.87 -4.15 -1.78
CA ASN A 219 -5.81 -3.27 -2.26
C ASN A 219 -6.17 -2.63 -3.60
N ILE A 220 -5.33 -1.68 -4.00
CA ILE A 220 -5.38 -1.07 -5.31
C ILE A 220 -4.06 -1.31 -6.03
N ILE A 221 -4.14 -1.38 -7.36
CA ILE A 221 -2.96 -1.42 -8.21
C ILE A 221 -3.07 -0.21 -9.13
N ASP A 222 -2.08 0.67 -9.05
CA ASP A 222 -1.91 1.83 -9.91
C ASP A 222 -0.57 1.74 -10.65
N THR A 223 -0.64 1.36 -11.93
CA THR A 223 0.55 1.18 -12.76
C THR A 223 1.19 2.48 -13.22
N ASP A 224 0.57 3.65 -12.97
CA ASP A 224 1.23 4.96 -13.16
C ASP A 224 2.23 5.27 -12.03
N ILE A 225 2.12 4.59 -10.89
CA ILE A 225 3.00 4.76 -9.74
C ILE A 225 3.98 3.60 -9.66
N THR A 226 5.26 3.88 -9.45
CA THR A 226 6.23 2.86 -9.03
C THR A 226 6.76 3.20 -7.65
N LEU A 227 6.54 2.31 -6.69
CA LEU A 227 7.04 2.43 -5.33
C LEU A 227 8.57 2.36 -5.32
N THR A 228 9.21 3.42 -4.83
CA THR A 228 10.66 3.61 -4.92
C THR A 228 11.44 2.86 -3.85
N GLY A 229 10.78 2.40 -2.78
CA GLY A 229 11.37 1.55 -1.75
C GLY A 229 11.44 0.07 -2.11
N PHE A 230 11.17 -0.30 -3.37
CA PHE A 230 11.58 -1.59 -3.95
C PHE A 230 12.76 -1.32 -4.87
N ILE A 231 13.97 -1.39 -4.33
CA ILE A 231 15.17 -0.93 -5.06
C ILE A 231 15.60 -1.87 -6.19
N GLU A 232 15.09 -3.10 -6.20
CA GLU A 232 15.28 -4.07 -7.28
C GLU A 232 13.92 -4.69 -7.69
N PRO A 233 13.12 -4.00 -8.51
CA PRO A 233 11.80 -4.47 -8.97
C PRO A 233 11.83 -5.83 -9.68
N SER A 234 12.97 -6.21 -10.28
CA SER A 234 13.08 -7.48 -11.02
C SER A 234 12.96 -8.71 -10.11
N SER A 235 13.18 -8.56 -8.80
CA SER A 235 12.95 -9.62 -7.82
C SER A 235 11.47 -9.95 -7.61
N TYR A 236 10.55 -9.09 -8.06
CA TYR A 236 9.10 -9.26 -7.85
C TYR A 236 8.36 -9.71 -9.11
N THR A 237 9.05 -10.27 -10.11
CA THR A 237 8.43 -10.67 -11.40
C THR A 237 7.30 -11.70 -11.31
N ALA A 238 7.23 -12.49 -10.22
CA ALA A 238 6.10 -13.39 -9.96
C ALA A 238 4.83 -12.65 -9.53
N GLU A 239 4.98 -11.49 -8.88
CA GLU A 239 3.88 -10.62 -8.43
C GLU A 239 4.19 -9.16 -8.82
N PRO A 240 4.21 -8.85 -10.12
CA PRO A 240 4.73 -7.57 -10.62
C PRO A 240 3.87 -6.37 -10.18
N TRP A 241 2.63 -6.59 -9.72
CA TRP A 241 1.76 -5.53 -9.22
C TRP A 241 2.22 -4.96 -7.87
N LYS A 242 3.04 -5.67 -7.08
CA LYS A 242 3.50 -5.19 -5.76
C LYS A 242 4.20 -3.84 -5.84
N THR A 243 5.00 -3.62 -6.87
CA THR A 243 5.72 -2.35 -7.07
C THR A 243 4.79 -1.19 -7.47
N HIS A 244 3.51 -1.48 -7.69
CA HIS A 244 2.45 -0.58 -8.14
C HIS A 244 1.27 -0.57 -7.16
N THR A 245 1.49 -0.90 -5.88
CA THR A 245 0.44 -1.00 -4.86
C THR A 245 0.57 0.11 -3.80
N PRO A 246 0.08 1.33 -4.08
CA PRO A 246 0.18 2.48 -3.17
C PRO A 246 -0.80 2.37 -1.99
N ASP A 247 -0.74 3.33 -1.05
CA ASP A 247 -1.73 3.45 0.02
C ASP A 247 -3.15 3.60 -0.57
N PRO A 248 -4.06 2.62 -0.36
CA PRO A 248 -5.40 2.68 -0.92
C PRO A 248 -6.21 3.89 -0.46
N PHE A 249 -5.96 4.42 0.73
CA PHE A 249 -6.78 5.47 1.33
C PHE A 249 -6.69 6.79 0.55
N THR A 250 -5.56 7.05 -0.12
CA THR A 250 -5.34 8.29 -0.88
C THR A 250 -6.17 8.38 -2.16
N TYR A 251 -6.86 7.30 -2.55
CA TYR A 251 -7.67 7.22 -3.76
C TYR A 251 -9.15 7.49 -3.50
N PHE A 252 -9.58 7.62 -2.25
CA PHE A 252 -10.97 7.87 -1.90
C PHE A 252 -11.24 9.37 -1.69
N THR A 253 -12.51 9.78 -1.81
CA THR A 253 -12.91 11.16 -1.45
C THR A 253 -12.57 11.44 0.01
N ASP A 254 -12.29 12.69 0.38
CA ASP A 254 -11.94 13.07 1.76
C ASP A 254 -12.90 12.49 2.82
N THR A 255 -14.20 12.45 2.52
CA THR A 255 -15.20 11.91 3.46
C THR A 255 -15.01 10.42 3.70
N ILE A 256 -14.76 9.65 2.63
CA ILE A 256 -14.57 8.21 2.70
C ILE A 256 -13.18 7.89 3.26
N GLN A 257 -12.15 8.60 2.80
CA GLN A 257 -10.80 8.49 3.33
C GLN A 257 -10.79 8.69 4.85
N ASN A 258 -11.44 9.73 5.38
CA ASN A 258 -11.54 9.94 6.82
C ASN A 258 -12.27 8.79 7.53
N SER A 259 -13.33 8.24 6.93
CA SER A 259 -14.05 7.08 7.48
C SER A 259 -13.20 5.81 7.52
N LEU A 260 -12.34 5.61 6.51
CA LEU A 260 -11.37 4.52 6.44
C LEU A 260 -10.26 4.71 7.47
N ILE A 261 -9.70 5.92 7.57
CA ILE A 261 -8.69 6.30 8.57
C ILE A 261 -9.26 6.06 9.97
N ASP A 262 -10.50 6.44 10.26
CA ASP A 262 -11.14 6.21 11.56
C ASP A 262 -11.18 4.73 11.94
N LYS A 263 -11.26 3.82 10.96
CA LYS A 263 -11.22 2.36 11.15
C LYS A 263 -9.82 1.74 11.16
N SER A 264 -8.79 2.40 10.63
CA SER A 264 -7.42 1.84 10.57
C SER A 264 -6.76 1.74 11.95
N LEU A 265 -6.07 0.64 12.26
CA LEU A 265 -5.29 0.56 13.52
C LEU A 265 -4.07 1.49 13.54
N ARG A 266 -3.55 1.87 12.37
CA ARG A 266 -2.38 2.73 12.23
C ARG A 266 -2.77 4.20 12.19
N THR A 267 -2.02 5.01 12.93
CA THR A 267 -2.20 6.48 13.01
C THR A 267 -1.06 7.26 12.40
N THR A 268 0.01 6.60 11.96
CA THR A 268 1.20 7.22 11.36
C THR A 268 1.12 7.10 9.85
N GLU A 269 1.43 8.16 9.11
CA GLU A 269 1.44 8.08 7.65
C GLU A 269 2.49 7.10 7.12
N PRO A 270 2.23 6.41 5.99
CA PRO A 270 0.92 6.31 5.31
C PRO A 270 -0.08 5.52 6.16
N THR A 271 -1.27 6.07 6.41
CA THR A 271 -2.26 5.50 7.35
C THR A 271 -2.93 4.23 6.84
N GLY A 272 -2.98 4.02 5.52
CA GLY A 272 -3.39 2.74 4.93
C GLY A 272 -2.27 1.72 4.79
N GLY A 273 -1.03 2.09 5.13
CA GLY A 273 0.12 1.19 5.20
C GLY A 273 1.13 1.38 4.07
N LYS A 274 2.28 0.70 4.19
CA LYS A 274 3.42 0.77 3.27
C LYS A 274 4.05 -0.62 3.14
N ILE A 275 4.63 -0.92 1.97
CA ILE A 275 5.24 -2.22 1.70
C ILE A 275 6.69 -2.17 1.20
N ASP A 276 7.17 -0.99 0.83
CA ASP A 276 8.43 -0.76 0.13
C ASP A 276 9.44 -0.07 1.08
N HIS A 277 10.11 -0.86 1.92
CA HIS A 277 11.02 -0.36 2.96
C HIS A 277 12.49 -0.36 2.58
N ASP A 278 12.85 -0.84 1.38
CA ASP A 278 14.24 -1.00 1.00
C ASP A 278 14.94 0.37 0.90
N ILE A 279 16.15 0.45 1.48
CA ILE A 279 17.08 1.55 1.25
C ILE A 279 18.36 0.97 0.67
N ASN A 280 18.79 1.47 -0.49
CA ASN A 280 20.01 0.99 -1.15
C ASN A 280 21.23 1.20 -0.25
N GLY A 281 22.08 0.18 -0.13
CA GLY A 281 23.24 0.22 0.76
C GLY A 281 22.93 0.06 2.25
N ARG A 282 21.70 -0.34 2.60
CA ARG A 282 21.23 -0.55 3.98
C ARG A 282 20.57 -1.92 4.17
N VAL A 283 20.53 -2.38 5.43
CA VAL A 283 19.90 -3.66 5.80
C VAL A 283 18.37 -3.60 5.76
N VAL A 284 17.75 -2.44 6.02
CA VAL A 284 16.28 -2.30 6.04
C VAL A 284 15.65 -2.69 4.70
N GLY A 285 14.59 -3.49 4.75
CA GLY A 285 13.83 -3.97 3.59
C GLY A 285 13.82 -5.49 3.41
N ASN A 286 13.41 -5.92 2.23
CA ASN A 286 13.25 -7.32 1.83
C ASN A 286 14.56 -7.88 1.26
N TRP A 287 14.77 -9.17 1.42
CA TRP A 287 15.97 -9.89 1.02
C TRP A 287 15.58 -11.29 0.55
N PHE A 288 16.22 -11.75 -0.53
CA PHE A 288 15.97 -13.06 -1.10
C PHE A 288 17.26 -13.87 -1.11
N LEU A 289 17.20 -15.13 -0.69
CA LEU A 289 18.35 -16.02 -0.65
C LEU A 289 19.02 -16.05 -2.03
N GLU A 290 20.34 -15.90 -2.09
CA GLU A 290 21.07 -15.87 -3.35
C GLU A 290 20.79 -17.14 -4.17
N GLY A 291 20.31 -16.98 -5.41
CA GLY A 291 19.93 -18.09 -6.28
C GLY A 291 18.53 -18.66 -6.04
N SER A 292 17.67 -17.99 -5.26
CA SER A 292 16.30 -18.44 -4.95
C SER A 292 15.19 -17.89 -5.85
N ASN A 293 15.55 -17.17 -6.93
CA ASN A 293 14.61 -16.60 -7.90
C ASN A 293 13.73 -15.46 -7.35
N GLY A 294 14.28 -14.64 -6.45
CA GLY A 294 13.59 -13.49 -5.87
C GLY A 294 12.33 -13.90 -5.11
N TYR A 295 11.28 -13.10 -5.24
CA TYR A 295 9.98 -13.33 -4.62
C TYR A 295 9.30 -14.63 -5.08
N ALA A 296 9.59 -15.10 -6.29
CA ALA A 296 8.98 -16.31 -6.82
C ALA A 296 9.37 -17.56 -6.01
N GLY A 297 10.52 -17.51 -5.32
CA GLY A 297 11.10 -18.65 -4.65
C GLY A 297 11.47 -19.78 -5.62
N LEU A 298 11.93 -20.89 -5.03
CA LEU A 298 12.28 -22.10 -5.78
C LEU A 298 11.08 -23.04 -6.01
N ASN A 299 10.01 -22.89 -5.23
CA ASN A 299 8.81 -23.70 -5.31
C ASN A 299 7.60 -22.90 -4.82
N GLN A 300 6.56 -22.81 -5.64
CA GLN A 300 5.37 -22.01 -5.38
C GLN A 300 4.65 -22.37 -4.06
N SER A 301 4.63 -23.64 -3.68
CA SER A 301 3.91 -24.08 -2.46
C SER A 301 4.59 -23.67 -1.15
N ASN A 302 5.84 -23.19 -1.23
CA ASN A 302 6.63 -22.73 -0.10
C ASN A 302 7.63 -21.65 -0.55
N TYR A 303 7.14 -20.74 -1.41
CA TYR A 303 7.95 -19.73 -2.09
C TYR A 303 8.72 -18.85 -1.09
N TRP A 304 8.15 -18.66 0.08
CA TRP A 304 8.70 -17.86 1.17
C TRP A 304 9.99 -18.37 1.81
N ILE A 305 10.39 -19.64 1.65
CA ILE A 305 11.55 -20.21 2.37
C ILE A 305 12.84 -19.38 2.15
N GLY A 306 13.01 -18.83 0.96
CA GLY A 306 14.16 -17.98 0.62
C GLY A 306 14.01 -16.52 1.06
N HIS A 307 12.90 -16.12 1.64
CA HIS A 307 12.60 -14.72 1.96
C HIS A 307 13.11 -14.35 3.35
N LEU A 308 13.51 -13.10 3.49
CA LEU A 308 13.97 -12.50 4.74
C LEU A 308 13.63 -11.01 4.71
N THR A 309 13.11 -10.46 5.81
CA THR A 309 12.82 -9.03 5.91
C THR A 309 13.28 -8.49 7.25
N PHE A 310 13.95 -7.34 7.23
CA PHE A 310 14.18 -6.48 8.40
C PHE A 310 13.51 -5.15 8.12
N ALA A 311 12.31 -4.95 8.67
CA ALA A 311 11.52 -3.75 8.42
C ALA A 311 10.81 -3.34 9.71
N TYR A 312 9.82 -2.46 9.60
CA TYR A 312 9.10 -1.93 10.75
C TYR A 312 7.73 -2.57 10.87
N ASP A 313 7.17 -2.55 12.08
CA ASP A 313 5.81 -2.98 12.30
C ASP A 313 4.81 -2.07 11.57
N TYR A 314 3.80 -2.72 10.98
CA TYR A 314 2.80 -2.09 10.13
C TYR A 314 1.81 -1.21 10.88
N ILE A 315 1.66 -1.38 12.20
CA ILE A 315 0.81 -0.55 13.06
C ILE A 315 1.67 0.49 13.82
N VAL A 316 2.81 0.05 14.37
CA VAL A 316 3.70 0.80 15.25
C VAL A 316 5.09 0.92 14.58
N PRO A 317 5.26 1.88 13.65
CA PRO A 317 6.39 1.90 12.70
C PRO A 317 7.76 2.23 13.30
N ASP A 318 7.85 2.49 14.60
CA ASP A 318 9.13 2.62 15.31
C ASP A 318 9.65 1.28 15.86
N HIS A 319 8.88 0.20 15.76
CA HIS A 319 9.29 -1.13 16.20
C HIS A 319 9.85 -1.96 15.04
N ILE A 320 11.04 -2.53 15.21
CA ILE A 320 11.73 -3.34 14.20
C ILE A 320 11.24 -4.78 14.28
N ILE A 321 10.87 -5.32 13.12
CA ILE A 321 10.48 -6.71 12.93
C ILE A 321 11.50 -7.41 12.04
N ALA A 322 11.97 -8.57 12.50
CA ALA A 322 12.73 -9.52 11.70
C ALA A 322 11.82 -10.69 11.30
N SER A 323 11.62 -10.88 10.01
CA SER A 323 10.72 -11.87 9.42
C SER A 323 11.52 -12.87 8.60
N PHE A 324 11.36 -14.15 8.90
CA PHE A 324 12.16 -15.24 8.31
C PHE A 324 11.26 -16.23 7.60
N GLY A 325 11.58 -16.56 6.35
CA GLY A 325 10.96 -17.65 5.62
C GLY A 325 11.29 -19.04 6.14
N ASP A 326 12.47 -19.18 6.75
CA ASP A 326 12.95 -20.42 7.34
C ASP A 326 13.63 -20.14 8.68
N TYR A 327 12.84 -20.24 9.76
CA TYR A 327 13.31 -20.29 11.13
C TYR A 327 13.22 -21.74 11.63
N ASN A 328 14.25 -22.54 11.30
CA ASN A 328 14.34 -23.96 11.64
C ASN A 328 13.14 -24.77 11.11
N GLY A 329 12.82 -24.58 9.84
CA GLY A 329 11.81 -25.32 9.08
C GLY A 329 10.45 -24.63 8.96
N GLU A 330 10.24 -23.48 9.64
CA GLU A 330 8.94 -22.79 9.68
C GLU A 330 9.12 -21.28 9.49
N PRO A 331 8.18 -20.59 8.82
CA PRO A 331 8.21 -19.13 8.73
C PRO A 331 7.88 -18.48 10.07
N ARG A 332 8.59 -17.40 10.44
CA ARG A 332 8.38 -16.74 11.74
C ARG A 332 8.86 -15.28 11.80
N GLN A 333 8.16 -14.49 12.62
CA GLN A 333 8.46 -13.08 12.89
C GLN A 333 8.87 -12.85 14.35
N PHE A 334 9.78 -11.90 14.55
CA PHE A 334 10.36 -11.56 15.86
C PHE A 334 10.57 -10.05 15.99
N GLY A 335 10.54 -9.59 17.23
CA GLY A 335 11.09 -8.30 17.60
C GLY A 335 12.59 -8.41 17.79
N ILE A 336 13.28 -7.27 17.70
CA ILE A 336 14.72 -7.17 18.00
C ILE A 336 14.89 -6.67 19.42
N LYS A 337 15.58 -7.43 20.28
CA LYS A 337 15.82 -7.03 21.67
C LYS A 337 16.51 -5.67 21.73
N GLY A 338 15.97 -4.76 22.52
CA GLY A 338 16.43 -3.38 22.61
C GLY A 338 16.03 -2.49 21.43
N ASN A 339 15.36 -3.04 20.40
CA ASN A 339 14.87 -2.35 19.21
C ASN A 339 15.98 -1.54 18.50
N ALA A 340 17.19 -2.10 18.45
CA ALA A 340 18.38 -1.42 17.94
C ALA A 340 19.52 -2.42 17.59
N PRO A 341 20.51 -2.00 16.77
CA PRO A 341 20.50 -0.79 15.93
C PRO A 341 19.38 -0.80 14.87
N ASP A 342 19.00 0.37 14.36
CA ASP A 342 18.02 0.48 13.26
C ASP A 342 18.59 -0.12 11.96
N PRO A 343 17.91 -1.05 11.27
CA PRO A 343 18.40 -1.62 10.03
C PRO A 343 18.60 -0.59 8.90
N ALA A 344 17.96 0.58 8.98
CA ALA A 344 18.17 1.70 8.04
C ALA A 344 19.52 2.39 8.24
N ASP A 345 20.16 2.23 9.40
CA ASP A 345 21.46 2.82 9.72
C ASP A 345 22.64 1.85 9.46
N ILE A 346 22.38 0.55 9.29
CA ILE A 346 23.41 -0.46 9.05
C ILE A 346 23.85 -0.42 7.59
N SER A 347 25.15 -0.20 7.35
CA SER A 347 25.76 -0.23 6.01
C SER A 347 26.98 -1.15 5.96
N THR A 348 27.64 -1.20 4.80
CA THR A 348 28.90 -1.93 4.61
C THR A 348 30.02 -1.48 5.55
N SER A 349 29.98 -0.23 6.03
CA SER A 349 30.96 0.30 7.00
C SER A 349 30.69 -0.11 8.45
N THR A 350 29.48 -0.59 8.77
CA THR A 350 29.08 -0.95 10.13
C THR A 350 29.78 -2.24 10.60
N GLY A 351 30.07 -3.16 9.68
CA GLY A 351 30.63 -4.47 10.01
C GLY A 351 29.56 -5.48 10.42
N ILE A 352 29.93 -6.42 11.29
CA ILE A 352 29.01 -7.45 11.78
C ILE A 352 28.10 -6.84 12.84
N ILE A 353 26.79 -7.02 12.66
CA ILE A 353 25.74 -6.73 13.63
C ILE A 353 25.18 -8.03 14.19
N GLU A 354 24.86 -7.99 15.46
CA GLU A 354 24.15 -9.05 16.17
C GLU A 354 22.77 -8.54 16.57
N TYR A 355 21.73 -9.31 16.25
CA TYR A 355 20.39 -9.12 16.78
C TYR A 355 19.97 -10.34 17.60
N GLU A 356 19.54 -10.11 18.84
CA GLU A 356 18.83 -11.10 19.64
C GLU A 356 17.33 -11.06 19.30
N LEU A 357 16.77 -12.20 18.92
CA LEU A 357 15.37 -12.34 18.52
C LEU A 357 14.48 -12.61 19.74
N VAL A 358 13.42 -11.83 19.87
CA VAL A 358 12.47 -11.89 21.00
C VAL A 358 11.02 -11.91 20.53
N ASP A 359 10.12 -12.32 21.42
CA ASP A 359 8.68 -12.10 21.23
C ASP A 359 8.34 -10.61 21.39
N TYR A 360 7.15 -10.23 20.94
CA TYR A 360 6.63 -8.88 21.09
C TYR A 360 5.11 -8.89 21.19
N ASP A 361 4.55 -7.82 21.74
CA ASP A 361 3.10 -7.63 21.77
C ASP A 361 2.69 -6.15 21.74
N TYR A 362 1.41 -5.90 21.43
CA TYR A 362 0.82 -4.57 21.35
C TYR A 362 0.18 -4.16 22.67
N TYR A 363 0.28 -2.87 22.97
CA TYR A 363 -0.24 -2.27 24.19
C TYR A 363 -0.99 -0.96 23.93
N ILE A 364 -2.07 -0.77 24.67
CA ILE A 364 -2.87 0.46 24.73
C ILE A 364 -2.85 0.95 26.16
N GLU A 365 -2.34 2.17 26.37
CA GLU A 365 -2.24 2.79 27.71
C GLU A 365 -1.57 1.86 28.75
N GLY A 366 -0.64 1.02 28.30
CA GLY A 366 0.11 0.08 29.14
C GLY A 366 -0.51 -1.31 29.33
N ASN A 367 -1.74 -1.55 28.85
CA ASN A 367 -2.40 -2.87 28.90
C ASN A 367 -2.25 -3.60 27.57
N HIS A 368 -2.19 -4.94 27.59
CA HIS A 368 -2.19 -5.74 26.36
C HIS A 368 -3.45 -5.44 25.53
N TRP A 369 -3.26 -5.26 24.22
CA TRP A 369 -4.39 -5.19 23.29
C TRP A 369 -4.96 -6.60 23.08
N ASP A 370 -6.28 -6.69 23.00
CA ASP A 370 -7.01 -7.97 22.85
C ASP A 370 -6.90 -8.58 21.44
N ARG A 371 -6.33 -7.82 20.48
CA ARG A 371 -6.22 -8.20 19.05
C ARG A 371 -7.56 -8.40 18.34
N SER A 372 -8.62 -7.78 18.86
CA SER A 372 -10.01 -7.93 18.39
C SER A 372 -10.82 -6.64 18.41
N SER A 373 -10.36 -5.58 19.10
CA SER A 373 -11.05 -4.30 19.18
C SER A 373 -10.34 -3.20 18.41
N LEU A 374 -11.09 -2.26 17.85
CA LEU A 374 -10.51 -1.04 17.27
C LEU A 374 -9.70 -0.27 18.32
N ALA A 375 -8.42 -0.03 18.01
CA ALA A 375 -7.50 0.68 18.86
C ALA A 375 -6.64 1.67 18.08
N LYS A 376 -6.25 2.77 18.73
CA LYS A 376 -5.45 3.84 18.15
C LYS A 376 -4.30 4.19 19.08
N GLY A 377 -3.19 4.67 18.52
CA GLY A 377 -2.03 5.10 19.31
C GLY A 377 -1.40 3.96 20.12
N MET A 378 -1.39 2.76 19.56
CA MET A 378 -0.76 1.60 20.17
C MET A 378 0.76 1.79 20.30
N THR A 379 1.33 1.07 21.26
CA THR A 379 2.78 0.89 21.41
C THR A 379 3.12 -0.59 21.37
N MET A 380 4.35 -0.93 21.01
CA MET A 380 4.83 -2.31 21.07
C MET A 380 5.90 -2.47 22.14
N LYS A 381 5.96 -3.64 22.75
CA LYS A 381 7.05 -4.02 23.64
C LYS A 381 7.56 -5.39 23.24
N ASN A 382 8.88 -5.50 23.25
CA ASN A 382 9.54 -6.79 23.25
C ASN A 382 9.26 -7.52 24.56
N GLY A 383 9.02 -8.82 24.47
CA GLY A 383 8.97 -9.71 25.61
C GLY A 383 10.36 -10.17 26.05
N GLU A 384 10.36 -11.09 27.01
CA GLU A 384 11.56 -11.65 27.63
C GLU A 384 11.96 -13.00 27.02
N SER A 385 11.13 -13.56 26.14
CA SER A 385 11.39 -14.87 25.55
C SER A 385 12.45 -14.74 24.46
N HIS A 386 13.53 -15.49 24.61
CA HIS A 386 14.64 -15.47 23.67
C HIS A 386 14.54 -16.61 22.65
N TYR A 387 14.66 -16.29 21.37
CA TYR A 387 14.49 -17.22 20.23
C TYR A 387 15.77 -17.46 19.42
N GLY A 388 16.89 -16.90 19.83
CA GLY A 388 18.17 -17.06 19.15
C GLY A 388 18.75 -15.73 18.71
N VAL A 389 19.83 -15.85 17.96
CA VAL A 389 20.64 -14.72 17.51
C VAL A 389 20.76 -14.78 16.00
N VAL A 390 20.69 -13.62 15.35
CA VAL A 390 21.05 -13.48 13.94
C VAL A 390 22.26 -12.57 13.81
N LEU A 391 23.27 -13.05 13.08
CA LEU A 391 24.38 -12.21 12.64
C LEU A 391 24.09 -11.67 11.24
N LEU A 392 24.34 -10.39 11.06
CA LEU A 392 24.12 -9.66 9.82
C LEU A 392 25.38 -8.90 9.43
N GLN A 393 25.74 -8.93 8.16
CA GLN A 393 26.77 -8.07 7.60
C GLN A 393 26.42 -7.73 6.17
N LEU A 394 26.15 -6.45 5.91
CA LEU A 394 26.06 -5.97 4.54
C LEU A 394 27.47 -6.00 3.92
N VAL A 395 27.70 -6.87 2.94
CA VAL A 395 29.03 -7.05 2.33
C VAL A 395 29.16 -6.23 1.04
N GLU A 396 28.05 -5.97 0.35
CA GLU A 396 27.91 -5.06 -0.78
C GLU A 396 26.52 -4.39 -0.68
N ASP A 397 26.26 -3.30 -1.42
CA ASP A 397 25.05 -2.48 -1.24
C ASP A 397 23.72 -3.26 -1.32
N GLN A 398 23.72 -4.38 -2.04
CA GLN A 398 22.58 -5.28 -2.22
C GLN A 398 22.96 -6.75 -1.98
N LYS A 399 23.97 -7.00 -1.15
CA LYS A 399 24.38 -8.35 -0.75
C LYS A 399 24.59 -8.42 0.75
N LEU A 400 23.73 -9.18 1.42
CA LEU A 400 23.70 -9.38 2.86
C LEU A 400 24.22 -10.77 3.19
N LYS A 401 25.23 -10.86 4.07
CA LYS A 401 25.61 -12.11 4.72
C LYS A 401 24.80 -12.26 6.01
N MET A 402 24.13 -13.40 6.19
CA MET A 402 23.29 -13.68 7.35
C MET A 402 23.51 -15.09 7.88
N GLU A 403 23.47 -15.26 9.20
CA GLU A 403 23.42 -16.58 9.85
C GLU A 403 22.53 -16.55 11.08
N LEU A 404 21.59 -17.49 11.14
CA LEU A 404 20.69 -17.70 12.26
C LEU A 404 21.25 -18.77 13.21
N PHE A 405 21.48 -18.38 14.46
CA PHE A 405 21.86 -19.26 15.57
C PHE A 405 20.61 -19.60 16.39
N TYR A 406 19.87 -20.59 15.92
CA TYR A 406 18.59 -21.02 16.51
C TYR A 406 18.71 -21.35 18.01
N ASN A 407 17.91 -20.68 18.84
CA ASN A 407 17.85 -20.86 20.30
C ASN A 407 19.21 -20.76 21.03
N GLN A 408 20.23 -20.16 20.41
CA GLN A 408 21.53 -19.92 21.06
C GLN A 408 21.59 -18.54 21.68
N ALA A 409 22.20 -18.43 22.87
CA ALA A 409 22.39 -17.14 23.52
C ALA A 409 23.47 -16.32 22.81
N ALA A 410 23.36 -14.99 22.84
CA ALA A 410 24.36 -14.05 22.33
C ALA A 410 25.79 -14.39 22.79
N SER A 411 25.97 -14.72 24.07
CA SER A 411 27.28 -15.08 24.64
C SER A 411 27.92 -16.36 24.07
N SER A 412 27.20 -17.14 23.27
CA SER A 412 27.71 -18.35 22.60
C SER A 412 28.01 -18.16 21.12
N VAL A 413 27.78 -16.96 20.57
CA VAL A 413 28.01 -16.64 19.16
C VAL A 413 29.27 -15.81 19.03
N ASP A 414 30.34 -16.40 18.49
CA ASP A 414 31.64 -15.74 18.32
C ASP A 414 31.82 -15.06 16.94
N GLY A 415 30.90 -15.31 16.01
CA GLY A 415 30.94 -14.81 14.64
C GLY A 415 30.32 -15.79 13.63
N PHE A 416 30.35 -15.41 12.35
CA PHE A 416 29.88 -16.28 11.27
C PHE A 416 30.66 -17.59 11.21
N THR A 417 29.96 -18.67 10.86
CA THR A 417 30.52 -19.98 10.53
C THR A 417 30.44 -20.25 9.03
N ASP A 418 30.78 -21.47 8.62
CA ASP A 418 30.63 -21.94 7.25
C ASP A 418 29.15 -22.20 6.86
N GLN A 419 28.19 -22.01 7.78
CA GLN A 419 26.75 -22.11 7.51
C GLN A 419 26.11 -20.77 7.11
N ALA A 420 26.85 -19.67 7.15
CA ALA A 420 26.33 -18.37 6.76
C ALA A 420 25.85 -18.37 5.30
N LEU A 421 24.68 -17.78 5.09
CA LEU A 421 24.04 -17.65 3.80
C LEU A 421 24.19 -16.22 3.27
N TYR A 422 24.02 -16.08 1.96
CA TYR A 422 23.99 -14.79 1.30
C TYR A 422 22.59 -14.53 0.77
N TYR A 423 22.09 -13.33 1.02
CA TYR A 423 20.84 -12.82 0.49
C TYR A 423 21.14 -11.63 -0.41
N VAL A 424 20.33 -11.47 -1.44
CA VAL A 424 20.42 -10.43 -2.46
C VAL A 424 19.07 -9.72 -2.58
N ARG A 425 19.07 -8.58 -3.27
CA ARG A 425 17.86 -7.89 -3.71
C ARG A 425 17.76 -7.96 -5.21
#